data_AF-A0AAU3W1Z1-F1
#
_entry.id   AF-A0AAU3W1Z1-F1
#
_cell.length_a   1.000
_cell.length_b   1.000
_cell.length_c   1.000
_cell.angle_alpha   90.00
_cell.angle_beta   90.00
_cell.angle_gamma   90.00
#
_symmetry.space_group_name_H-M   'P 1'
#
loop_
_entity.id
_entity.type
_entity.pdbx_description
1 polymer ?
#
loop_
_entity_poly.entity_id
_entity_poly.type
_entity_poly.pdbx_seq_one_letter_code
_entity_poly.pdbx_strand_id
1 'polypeptide(L)' 'MLTHAEPQDRLEHVSAHPGASPHPVLGLFLLAADLDEAERHADLACRRALARCPSLRQWRLVSAQVPLIAPFL' A
#
# COMPACT_ATOMS: atom_id res chain seq x y z
N MET A 1 -0.81 -10.32 -9.89
CA MET A 1 -0.62 -9.56 -8.63
C MET A 1 -0.90 -8.10 -9.00
N LEU A 2 -1.91 -7.47 -8.36
CA LEU A 2 -2.76 -6.30 -8.73
C LEU A 2 -4.27 -6.65 -8.79
N THR A 3 -4.63 -7.93 -8.61
CA THR A 3 -5.98 -8.48 -8.86
C THR A 3 -7.11 -7.93 -7.97
N HIS A 4 -6.80 -7.10 -6.97
CA HIS A 4 -7.80 -6.53 -6.06
C HIS A 4 -7.77 -4.99 -6.00
N ALA A 5 -6.88 -4.34 -6.75
CA ALA A 5 -6.93 -2.89 -6.96
C ALA A 5 -8.10 -2.56 -7.90
N GLU A 6 -8.75 -1.43 -7.64
CA GLU A 6 -9.82 -0.88 -8.47
C GLU A 6 -9.29 0.37 -9.21
N PRO A 7 -9.85 0.74 -10.38
CA PRO A 7 -9.35 1.87 -11.17
C PRO A 7 -9.26 3.19 -10.39
N GLN A 8 -10.16 3.39 -9.43
CA GLN A 8 -10.18 4.57 -8.56
C GLN A 8 -9.01 4.64 -7.58
N ASP A 9 -8.34 3.53 -7.27
CA ASP A 9 -7.16 3.53 -6.40
C ASP A 9 -5.92 4.10 -7.13
N ARG A 10 -6.01 4.30 -8.46
CA ARG A 10 -4.97 4.87 -9.33
C ARG A 10 -3.59 4.23 -9.16
N LEU A 11 -3.57 2.95 -8.80
CA LEU A 11 -2.36 2.19 -8.50
C LEU A 11 -1.69 1.71 -9.79
N GLU A 12 -0.42 2.09 -9.97
CA GLU A 12 0.39 1.76 -11.14
C GLU A 12 1.32 0.57 -10.88
N HIS A 13 1.90 0.51 -9.67
CA HIS A 13 2.87 -0.53 -9.31
C HIS A 13 2.84 -0.88 -7.82
N VAL A 14 3.23 -2.12 -7.52
CA VAL A 14 3.41 -2.62 -6.15
C VAL A 14 4.74 -3.36 -6.04
N SER A 15 5.56 -2.94 -5.08
CA SER A 15 6.75 -3.67 -4.64
C SER A 15 6.52 -4.30 -3.26
N ALA A 16 7.09 -5.48 -3.03
CA ALA A 16 7.03 -6.15 -1.73
C ALA A 16 8.41 -6.15 -1.07
N HIS A 17 8.47 -5.76 0.20
CA HIS A 17 9.67 -5.72 1.02
C HIS A 17 9.47 -6.62 2.25
N PRO A 18 9.51 -7.96 2.09
CA PRO A 18 9.21 -8.91 3.17
C PRO A 18 10.24 -8.89 4.31
N GLY A 19 11.47 -8.45 4.03
CA GLY A 19 12.55 -8.32 5.01
C GLY A 19 12.63 -6.96 5.71
N ALA A 20 11.68 -6.04 5.46
CA ALA A 20 11.65 -4.75 6.13
C ALA A 20 11.43 -4.92 7.64
N SER A 21 12.05 -4.05 8.43
CA SER A 21 11.98 -4.02 9.90
C SER A 21 11.39 -2.69 10.35
N PRO A 22 10.48 -2.65 11.35
CA PRO A 22 10.05 -3.76 12.20
C PRO A 22 9.00 -4.69 11.57
N HIS A 23 8.41 -4.30 10.44
CA HIS A 23 7.33 -5.03 9.78
C HIS A 23 7.57 -5.09 8.27
N PRO A 24 7.13 -6.17 7.58
CA PRO A 24 7.07 -6.21 6.13
C PRO A 24 6.26 -5.05 5.54
N VAL A 25 6.72 -4.49 4.42
CA VAL A 25 6.11 -3.32 3.78
C VAL A 25 5.75 -3.63 2.33
N LEU A 26 4.64 -3.08 1.85
CA LEU A 26 4.32 -2.96 0.43
C LEU A 26 4.56 -1.52 -0.01
N GLY A 27 5.41 -1.33 -1.02
CA GLY A 27 5.54 -0.04 -1.70
C GLY A 27 4.46 0.08 -2.76
N LEU A 28 3.59 1.09 -2.65
CA LEU A 28 2.50 1.35 -3.59
C LEU A 28 2.83 2.63 -4.36
N PHE A 29 2.86 2.53 -5.69
CA PHE A 29 3.08 3.66 -6.58
C PHE A 29 1.75 4.00 -7.26
N LEU A 30 1.20 5.16 -6.95
CA LEU A 30 -0.13 5.58 -7.40
C LEU A 30 -0.15 7.07 -7.74
N LEU A 31 -1.17 7.47 -8.50
CA LEU A 31 -1.44 8.88 -8.80
C LEU A 31 -2.50 9.44 -7.86
N ALA A 32 -2.20 10.56 -7.19
CA ALA A 32 -3.10 11.28 -6.30
C ALA A 32 -2.85 12.79 -6.38
N ALA A 33 -3.83 13.60 -6.01
CA ALA A 33 -3.70 15.06 -6.00
C ALA A 33 -2.88 15.56 -4.79
N ASP A 34 -2.92 14.82 -3.68
CA ASP A 34 -2.21 15.14 -2.44
C ASP A 34 -1.84 13.86 -1.65
N LEU A 35 -1.09 14.04 -0.56
CA LEU A 35 -0.61 12.95 0.29
C LEU A 35 -1.77 12.24 1.00
N ASP A 36 -2.75 12.97 1.51
CA ASP A 36 -3.89 12.40 2.24
C ASP A 36 -4.74 11.48 1.33
N GLU A 37 -4.94 11.88 0.07
CA GLU A 37 -5.58 11.03 -0.94
C GLU A 37 -4.73 9.80 -1.23
N ALA A 38 -3.42 9.95 -1.38
CA ALA A 38 -2.52 8.82 -1.62
C ALA A 38 -2.59 7.77 -0.51
N GLU A 39 -2.53 8.21 0.76
CA GLU A 39 -2.62 7.33 1.93
C GLU A 39 -3.97 6.64 2.01
N ARG A 40 -5.08 7.36 1.76
CA ARG A 40 -6.43 6.77 1.73
C ARG A 40 -6.57 5.70 0.65
N HIS A 41 -6.08 5.94 -0.57
CA HIS A 41 -6.13 4.96 -1.65
C HIS A 41 -5.28 3.72 -1.33
N ALA A 42 -4.09 3.92 -0.77
CA ALA A 42 -3.23 2.83 -0.32
C ALA A 42 -3.89 1.98 0.78
N ASP A 43 -4.50 2.60 1.78
CA ASP A 43 -5.22 1.92 2.86
C ASP A 43 -6.39 1.09 2.31
N LEU A 44 -7.24 1.69 1.46
CA LEU A 44 -8.40 1.02 0.88
C LEU A 44 -7.98 -0.19 0.03
N ALA A 45 -6.99 -0.02 -0.85
CA ALA A 45 -6.48 -1.11 -1.69
C ALA A 45 -5.92 -2.26 -0.84
N CYS A 46 -5.13 -1.94 0.20
CA CYS A 46 -4.59 -2.94 1.12
C CYS A 46 -5.67 -3.69 1.90
N ARG A 47 -6.64 -2.97 2.48
CA ARG A 47 -7.78 -3.58 3.19
C ARG A 47 -8.58 -4.50 2.28
N ARG A 48 -8.81 -4.08 1.04
CA ARG A 48 -9.52 -4.88 0.04
C ARG A 48 -8.75 -6.15 -0.31
N ALA A 49 -7.43 -6.06 -0.49
CA ALA A 49 -6.58 -7.21 -0.71
C ALA A 49 -6.59 -8.17 0.49
N LEU A 50 -6.50 -7.67 1.73
CA LEU A 50 -6.59 -8.47 2.94
C LEU A 50 -7.93 -9.20 3.07
N ALA A 51 -9.04 -8.52 2.73
CA ALA A 51 -10.37 -9.11 2.79
C ALA A 51 -10.63 -10.16 1.72
N ARG A 52 -10.07 -9.98 0.51
CA ARG A 52 -10.38 -10.81 -0.67
C ARG A 52 -9.34 -11.89 -0.95
N CYS A 53 -8.12 -11.79 -0.41
CA CYS A 53 -7.04 -12.73 -0.69
C CYS A 53 -6.86 -13.74 0.46
N PRO A 54 -7.17 -15.04 0.27
CA PRO A 54 -7.08 -16.03 1.34
C PRO A 54 -5.68 -16.19 1.94
N SER A 55 -4.62 -15.99 1.16
CA SER A 55 -3.23 -16.09 1.64
C SER A 55 -2.84 -14.98 2.62
N LEU A 56 -3.61 -13.89 2.67
CA LEU A 56 -3.36 -12.75 3.56
C LEU A 56 -4.21 -12.77 4.83
N ARG A 57 -5.01 -13.82 5.09
CA ARG A 57 -5.96 -13.87 6.23
C ARG A 57 -5.34 -13.68 7.62
N GLN A 58 -4.07 -14.03 7.79
CA GLN A 58 -3.35 -13.90 9.07
C GLN A 58 -2.62 -12.55 9.20
N TRP A 59 -2.75 -11.69 8.21
CA TRP A 59 -2.10 -10.39 8.18
C TRP A 59 -3.11 -9.30 8.56
N ARG A 60 -2.58 -8.21 9.13
CA ARG A 60 -3.33 -6.99 9.34
C ARG A 60 -2.53 -5.82 8.81
N LEU A 61 -3.22 -4.82 8.26
CA LEU A 61 -2.61 -3.55 7.92
C LEU A 61 -2.26 -2.81 9.23
N VAL A 62 -0.99 -2.43 9.38
CA VAL A 62 -0.53 -1.64 10.53
C VAL A 62 -0.70 -0.15 10.25
N SER A 63 -0.24 0.30 9.08
CA SER A 63 -0.41 1.66 8.58
C SER A 63 -0.29 1.68 7.05
N ALA A 64 -0.79 2.76 6.44
CA ALA A 64 -0.53 3.11 5.05
C ALA A 64 -0.20 4.60 5.04
N GLN A 65 1.04 4.94 4.71
CA GLN A 65 1.57 6.29 4.84
C GLN A 65 2.53 6.59 3.69
N VAL A 66 2.59 7.85 3.26
CA VAL A 66 3.62 8.29 2.33
C VAL A 66 4.92 8.44 3.12
N PRO A 67 6.04 7.83 2.67
CA PRO A 67 7.32 8.05 3.30
C PRO A 67 7.77 9.50 3.07
N LEU A 68 7.85 10.28 4.16
CA LEU A 68 8.48 11.60 4.12
C LEU A 68 10.00 11.41 4.16
N ILE A 69 10.62 11.46 2.99
CA ILE A 69 12.08 11.34 2.84
C ILE A 69 12.65 12.76 2.81
N ALA A 70 13.53 13.08 3.76
CA ALA A 70 14.26 14.34 3.74
C ALA A 70 15.16 14.37 2.48
N PRO A 71 15.25 15.51 1.77
CA PRO A 71 15.93 15.59 0.47
C PRO A 71 17.44 15.31 0.51
N PHE A 72 18.05 15.19 1.69
CA PHE A 72 19.49 14.95 1.84
C PHE A 72 19.74 13.94 2.96
N LEU A 73 19.95 12.68 2.58
CA LEU A 73 20.74 11.69 3.30
C LEU A 73 21.93 11.32 2.43
#